data_AF-A0A4Q2DPE1-F1
#
_entry.id   AF-A0A4Q2DPE1-F1
#
_cell.length_a   1.000
_cell.length_b   1.000
_cell.length_c   1.000
_cell.angle_alpha   90.00
_cell.angle_beta   90.00
_cell.angle_gamma   90.00
#
_symmetry.space_group_name_H-M   'P 1'
#
loop_
_entity.id
_entity.type
_entity.pdbx_description
1 polymer ?
#
loop_
_entity_poly.entity_id
_entity_poly.type
_entity_poly.pdbx_seq_one_letter_code
_entity_poly.pdbx_strand_id
1 'polypeptide(L)'
;MVALGFKLLFALAALSSAFAHPIREARDIRIVGRSTSAVVRRQEGSEFAAIVEGNNAFRASDPALLQKLADEGQEPPFMFLGCSDSRVSEGTVFGAKPGTFFTQRNIANQYQPTDPNSQSVLAYAVSELGVKHIIVMGHYGCGGVAASIASPPGSNVDAANSAVQAWINPIRELLQQSSRPEIVALRESIKGSTTVEEPDIKDPGFRALVEENVKVGVGRIAQDSVIVNHYALLAANSTGTVERRSGEGGPAGDVFIHGWVYDIENGEVRDLGVSVGPPGKAIPAAPFAAVASAAEKASAAHQAPAQNVEVRCAEMCKSKRNFLPQDH
;
A
#
# COMPACT_ATOMS: atom_id res chain seq x y z
N MET A 1 -39.36 -18.28 -76.55
CA MET A 1 -40.02 -18.43 -75.23
C MET A 1 -39.89 -19.89 -74.80
N VAL A 2 -39.85 -20.17 -73.49
CA VAL A 2 -39.68 -21.50 -72.86
C VAL A 2 -38.25 -22.10 -73.06
N ALA A 3 -37.61 -22.81 -72.12
CA ALA A 3 -37.34 -22.69 -70.67
C ALA A 3 -36.95 -24.10 -70.12
N LEU A 4 -36.00 -24.15 -69.16
CA LEU A 4 -35.44 -25.37 -68.48
C LEU A 4 -34.62 -26.32 -69.39
N GLY A 5 -33.56 -27.01 -68.94
CA GLY A 5 -32.83 -27.00 -67.65
C GLY A 5 -31.97 -28.28 -67.46
N PHE A 6 -31.06 -28.31 -66.47
CA PHE A 6 -30.29 -29.49 -65.96
C PHE A 6 -29.23 -30.13 -66.90
N LYS A 7 -28.02 -30.60 -66.50
CA LYS A 7 -27.16 -30.59 -65.27
C LYS A 7 -25.74 -30.08 -65.71
N LEU A 8 -24.57 -30.23 -65.06
CA LEU A 8 -24.07 -30.82 -63.80
C LEU A 8 -22.70 -30.18 -63.47
N LEU A 9 -22.35 -29.88 -62.20
CA LEU A 9 -20.96 -29.95 -61.72
C LEU A 9 -20.85 -30.02 -60.18
N PHE A 10 -19.73 -30.58 -59.73
CA PHE A 10 -19.38 -31.15 -58.42
C PHE A 10 -19.39 -30.21 -57.19
N ALA A 11 -20.12 -30.66 -56.15
CA ALA A 11 -19.63 -31.10 -54.83
C ALA A 11 -18.57 -30.32 -53.99
N LEU A 12 -18.96 -30.08 -52.73
CA LEU A 12 -18.30 -30.43 -51.44
C LEU A 12 -17.77 -29.31 -50.50
N ALA A 13 -18.06 -29.50 -49.20
CA ALA A 13 -17.43 -28.92 -47.98
C ALA A 13 -17.63 -27.40 -47.71
N ALA A 14 -17.82 -26.92 -46.46
CA ALA A 14 -18.09 -27.56 -45.16
C ALA A 14 -18.82 -26.58 -44.21
N LEU A 15 -19.32 -27.07 -43.06
CA LEU A 15 -20.05 -26.29 -42.04
C LEU A 15 -19.14 -25.31 -41.27
N SER A 16 -19.66 -24.14 -40.89
CA SER A 16 -19.43 -23.57 -39.55
C SER A 16 -20.43 -22.48 -39.15
N SER A 17 -20.68 -22.38 -37.83
CA SER A 17 -21.16 -21.23 -37.05
C SER A 17 -22.37 -20.41 -37.52
N ALA A 18 -23.48 -20.48 -36.77
CA ALA A 18 -23.97 -19.37 -35.93
C ALA A 18 -25.30 -19.72 -35.22
N PHE A 19 -25.25 -20.41 -34.07
CA PHE A 19 -26.36 -20.36 -33.11
C PHE A 19 -26.22 -19.10 -32.27
N ALA A 20 -26.91 -18.03 -32.68
CA ALA A 20 -27.12 -16.89 -31.81
C ALA A 20 -28.08 -17.28 -30.67
N HIS A 21 -27.64 -17.10 -29.42
CA HIS A 21 -28.51 -17.11 -28.26
C HIS A 21 -28.48 -15.73 -27.60
N PRO A 22 -29.61 -15.25 -27.07
CA PRO A 22 -29.73 -13.88 -26.60
C PRO A 22 -28.87 -13.67 -25.36
N ILE A 23 -28.12 -12.56 -25.36
CA ILE A 23 -27.41 -12.09 -24.17
C ILE A 23 -28.49 -11.76 -23.11
N ARG A 24 -28.58 -12.59 -22.07
CA ARG A 24 -29.33 -12.25 -20.87
C ARG A 24 -28.64 -11.06 -20.18
N GLU A 25 -29.45 -10.11 -19.73
CA GLU A 25 -28.99 -8.97 -18.92
C GLU A 25 -28.15 -9.48 -17.74
N ALA A 26 -26.87 -9.09 -17.71
CA ALA A 26 -26.05 -9.25 -16.52
C ALA A 26 -26.56 -8.27 -15.46
N ARG A 27 -27.06 -8.79 -14.33
CA ARG A 27 -27.47 -7.95 -13.20
C ARG A 27 -26.25 -7.30 -12.58
N ASP A 28 -26.40 -6.01 -12.25
CA ASP A 28 -25.32 -5.12 -11.82
C ASP A 28 -24.43 -5.69 -10.71
N ILE A 29 -23.11 -5.69 -10.95
CA ILE A 29 -22.12 -5.75 -9.88
C ILE A 29 -21.99 -4.33 -9.31
N ARG A 30 -22.69 -4.06 -8.21
CA ARG A 30 -22.38 -2.89 -7.38
C ARG A 30 -21.21 -3.21 -6.47
N ILE A 31 -20.01 -2.72 -6.81
CA ILE A 31 -19.04 -2.37 -5.79
C ILE A 31 -19.63 -1.15 -5.07
N VAL A 32 -20.21 -1.34 -3.87
CA VAL A 32 -20.93 -0.28 -3.15
C VAL A 32 -19.95 0.67 -2.46
N GLY A 33 -19.20 1.42 -3.25
CA GLY A 33 -18.84 2.77 -2.84
C GLY A 33 -20.15 3.49 -2.49
N ARG A 34 -20.34 3.85 -1.21
CA ARG A 34 -21.57 4.37 -0.60
C ARG A 34 -22.34 5.25 -1.61
N SER A 35 -23.48 4.75 -2.12
CA SER A 35 -24.20 5.32 -3.28
C SER A 35 -24.98 6.62 -2.97
N THR A 36 -24.38 7.47 -2.14
CA THR A 36 -24.61 8.91 -2.08
C THR A 36 -23.29 9.62 -2.36
N SER A 37 -22.56 9.18 -3.39
CA SER A 37 -21.66 10.07 -4.10
C SER A 37 -22.46 11.33 -4.40
N ALA A 38 -22.08 12.45 -3.79
CA ALA A 38 -22.57 13.75 -4.23
C ALA A 38 -22.27 13.79 -5.73
N VAL A 39 -23.32 13.75 -6.56
CA VAL A 39 -23.17 13.85 -8.00
C VAL A 39 -22.55 15.21 -8.21
N VAL A 40 -21.23 15.23 -8.46
CA VAL A 40 -20.53 16.39 -9.00
C VAL A 40 -21.38 16.78 -10.19
N ARG A 41 -22.11 17.89 -10.09
CA ARG A 41 -23.09 18.29 -11.09
C ARG A 41 -22.36 18.24 -12.42
N ARG A 42 -22.70 17.27 -13.28
CA ARG A 42 -22.21 17.24 -14.65
C ARG A 42 -22.68 18.56 -15.26
N GLN A 43 -21.78 19.53 -15.36
CA GLN A 43 -22.00 20.65 -16.23
C GLN A 43 -22.14 20.10 -17.64
N GLU A 44 -22.98 20.74 -18.44
CA GLU A 44 -23.19 20.35 -19.83
C GLU A 44 -21.90 20.57 -20.62
N GLY A 45 -21.11 19.51 -20.76
CA GLY A 45 -19.77 19.50 -21.32
C GLY A 45 -19.25 18.07 -21.42
N SER A 46 -18.15 17.87 -22.17
CA SER A 46 -17.54 16.53 -22.26
C SER A 46 -16.90 16.15 -20.93
N GLU A 47 -16.83 14.85 -20.64
CA GLU A 47 -16.21 14.35 -19.39
C GLU A 47 -14.72 14.72 -19.28
N PHE A 48 -14.08 15.05 -20.41
CA PHE A 48 -12.71 15.56 -20.48
C PHE A 48 -12.59 17.06 -20.16
N ALA A 49 -13.67 17.85 -20.23
CA ALA A 49 -13.60 19.31 -20.06
C ALA A 49 -12.99 19.71 -18.71
N ALA A 50 -13.43 19.07 -17.62
CA ALA A 50 -12.90 19.32 -16.27
C ALA A 50 -11.40 18.95 -16.13
N ILE A 51 -10.94 17.91 -16.83
CA ILE A 51 -9.54 17.49 -16.82
C ILE A 51 -8.67 18.47 -17.65
N VAL A 52 -9.19 18.96 -18.77
CA VAL A 52 -8.51 19.98 -19.59
C VAL A 52 -8.43 21.31 -18.84
N GLU A 53 -9.51 21.74 -18.18
CA GLU A 53 -9.55 22.93 -17.34
C GLU A 53 -8.56 22.82 -16.17
N GLY A 54 -8.61 21.71 -15.41
CA GLY A 54 -7.69 21.44 -14.32
C GLY A 54 -6.23 21.42 -14.75
N ASN A 55 -5.91 20.82 -15.90
CA ASN A 55 -4.56 20.84 -16.48
C ASN A 55 -4.14 22.26 -16.90
N ASN A 56 -5.03 23.07 -17.47
CA ASN A 56 -4.71 24.45 -17.82
C ASN A 56 -4.46 25.32 -16.58
N ALA A 57 -5.26 25.16 -15.52
CA ALA A 57 -5.04 25.83 -14.24
C ALA A 57 -3.72 25.38 -13.58
N PHE A 58 -3.42 24.08 -13.60
CA PHE A 58 -2.16 23.52 -13.10
C PHE A 58 -0.95 24.11 -13.84
N ARG A 59 -0.97 24.09 -15.19
CA ARG A 59 0.08 24.66 -16.06
C ARG A 59 0.31 26.15 -15.82
N ALA A 60 -0.72 26.89 -15.45
CA ALA A 60 -0.63 28.32 -15.15
C ALA A 60 -0.16 28.62 -13.72
N SER A 61 -0.22 27.64 -12.79
CA SER A 61 0.02 27.90 -11.37
C SER A 61 1.49 28.08 -11.00
N ASP A 62 2.40 27.31 -11.60
CA ASP A 62 3.85 27.41 -11.37
C ASP A 62 4.67 26.95 -12.60
N PRO A 63 4.67 27.71 -13.72
CA PRO A 63 5.37 27.32 -14.95
C PRO A 63 6.89 27.17 -14.75
N ALA A 64 7.47 27.96 -13.84
CA ALA A 64 8.89 27.93 -13.53
C ALA A 64 9.30 26.62 -12.85
N LEU A 65 8.49 26.10 -11.91
CA LEU A 65 8.71 24.78 -11.33
C LEU A 65 8.65 23.67 -12.39
N LEU A 66 7.70 23.72 -13.32
CA LEU A 66 7.57 22.73 -14.39
C LEU A 66 8.80 22.73 -15.31
N GLN A 67 9.28 23.90 -15.72
CA GLN A 67 10.49 24.02 -16.51
C GLN A 67 11.71 23.51 -15.75
N LYS A 68 11.86 23.92 -14.48
CA LYS A 68 12.96 23.47 -13.61
C LYS A 68 13.03 21.95 -13.48
N LEU A 69 11.92 21.29 -13.20
CA LEU A 69 11.88 19.82 -13.07
C LEU A 69 12.11 19.09 -14.40
N ALA A 70 11.81 19.73 -15.54
CA ALA A 70 12.13 19.18 -16.85
C ALA A 70 13.63 19.28 -17.19
N ASP A 71 14.29 20.37 -16.79
CA ASP A 71 15.70 20.64 -17.08
C ASP A 71 16.66 19.97 -16.08
N GLU A 72 16.30 19.93 -14.79
CA GLU A 72 17.14 19.44 -13.68
C GLU A 72 16.78 18.02 -13.21
N GLY A 73 15.61 17.49 -13.60
CA GLY A 73 15.12 16.17 -13.18
C GLY A 73 14.36 16.19 -11.84
N GLN A 74 14.35 15.05 -11.14
CA GLN A 74 13.60 14.86 -9.88
C GLN A 74 14.50 14.38 -8.74
N GLU A 75 14.38 15.01 -7.57
CA GLU A 75 15.01 14.59 -6.30
C GLU A 75 13.98 14.63 -5.15
N PRO A 76 12.91 13.81 -5.21
CA PRO A 76 11.84 13.87 -4.21
C PRO A 76 12.33 13.40 -2.84
N PRO A 77 12.16 14.17 -1.75
CA PRO A 77 12.57 13.74 -0.42
C PRO A 77 11.67 12.63 0.17
N PHE A 78 10.49 12.40 -0.41
CA PHE A 78 9.51 11.41 0.06
C PHE A 78 9.17 10.37 -1.02
N MET A 79 9.11 9.10 -0.65
CA MET A 79 8.35 8.06 -1.35
C MET A 79 6.99 7.90 -0.67
N PHE A 80 5.91 7.79 -1.45
CA PHE A 80 4.55 7.58 -0.96
C PHE A 80 3.98 6.26 -1.47
N LEU A 81 3.70 5.32 -0.57
CA LEU A 81 2.93 4.10 -0.84
C LEU A 81 1.51 4.29 -0.30
N GLY A 82 0.58 4.60 -1.19
CA GLY A 82 -0.82 4.90 -0.86
C GLY A 82 -1.82 3.93 -1.48
N CYS A 83 -3.10 4.12 -1.13
CA CYS A 83 -4.19 3.35 -1.74
C CYS A 83 -4.56 3.91 -3.12
N SER A 84 -4.98 3.07 -4.07
CA SER A 84 -5.56 3.48 -5.37
C SER A 84 -6.90 4.21 -5.24
N ASP A 85 -7.52 4.24 -4.05
CA ASP A 85 -8.77 4.96 -3.77
C ASP A 85 -8.65 6.45 -4.15
N SER A 86 -9.56 6.93 -4.99
CA SER A 86 -9.47 8.28 -5.60
C SER A 86 -9.53 9.43 -4.59
N ARG A 87 -9.91 9.18 -3.34
CA ARG A 87 -10.02 10.19 -2.28
C ARG A 87 -8.69 10.48 -1.56
N VAL A 88 -7.65 9.66 -1.79
CA VAL A 88 -6.42 9.65 -0.97
C VAL A 88 -5.12 9.74 -1.77
N SER A 89 -5.11 10.53 -2.85
CA SER A 89 -3.84 10.89 -3.50
C SER A 89 -3.03 11.83 -2.60
N GLU A 90 -1.71 11.75 -2.71
CA GLU A 90 -0.75 12.64 -2.08
C GLU A 90 -0.99 14.11 -2.45
N GLY A 91 -1.41 14.38 -3.69
CA GLY A 91 -1.80 15.71 -4.16
C GLY A 91 -3.03 16.24 -3.43
N THR A 92 -4.03 15.40 -3.18
CA THR A 92 -5.25 15.78 -2.45
C THR A 92 -5.01 15.92 -0.94
N VAL A 93 -4.29 14.96 -0.32
CA VAL A 93 -4.09 14.90 1.13
C VAL A 93 -3.11 15.95 1.63
N PHE A 94 -2.06 16.26 0.87
CA PHE A 94 -0.99 17.17 1.30
C PHE A 94 -0.90 18.48 0.50
N GLY A 95 -1.73 18.67 -0.53
CA GLY A 95 -1.56 19.78 -1.48
C GLY A 95 -0.22 19.70 -2.23
N ALA A 96 0.26 18.48 -2.48
CA ALA A 96 1.62 18.23 -2.93
C ALA A 96 1.92 18.86 -4.31
N LYS A 97 3.08 19.54 -4.40
CA LYS A 97 3.61 20.03 -5.68
C LYS A 97 4.35 18.91 -6.44
N PRO A 98 4.49 19.00 -7.78
CA PRO A 98 5.39 18.16 -8.56
C PRO A 98 6.79 18.10 -7.94
N GLY A 99 7.41 16.91 -7.93
CA GLY A 99 8.72 16.68 -7.29
C GLY A 99 8.70 16.53 -5.77
N THR A 100 7.54 16.67 -5.09
CA THR A 100 7.48 16.47 -3.62
C THR A 100 7.53 14.98 -3.24
N PHE A 101 6.80 14.13 -3.97
CA PHE A 101 6.67 12.69 -3.69
C PHE A 101 7.03 11.86 -4.93
N PHE A 102 7.70 10.73 -4.71
CA PHE A 102 7.75 9.62 -5.64
C PHE A 102 6.67 8.59 -5.25
N THR A 103 5.63 8.47 -6.07
CA THR A 103 4.37 7.83 -5.67
C THR A 103 4.16 6.45 -6.29
N GLN A 104 3.80 5.47 -5.45
CA GLN A 104 3.18 4.22 -5.85
C GLN A 104 1.82 4.07 -5.18
N ARG A 105 0.82 3.60 -5.92
CA ARG A 105 -0.53 3.37 -5.40
C ARG A 105 -1.09 2.04 -5.89
N ASN A 106 -1.59 1.24 -4.95
CA ASN A 106 -2.26 -0.03 -5.23
C ASN A 106 -3.48 -0.22 -4.30
N ILE A 107 -4.32 -1.23 -4.54
CA ILE A 107 -5.52 -1.44 -3.70
C ILE A 107 -5.09 -1.76 -2.26
N ALA A 108 -5.56 -0.97 -1.30
CA ALA A 108 -5.22 -1.09 0.12
C ALA A 108 -3.72 -1.00 0.45
N ASN A 109 -2.95 -0.18 -0.30
CA ASN A 109 -1.61 0.31 0.07
C ASN A 109 -0.63 -0.79 0.54
N GLN A 110 -0.70 -1.96 -0.09
CA GLN A 110 0.05 -3.15 0.31
C GLN A 110 1.47 -3.10 -0.24
N TYR A 111 2.45 -3.49 0.58
CA TYR A 111 3.77 -3.88 0.12
C TYR A 111 3.92 -5.40 0.22
N GLN A 112 4.44 -6.02 -0.82
CA GLN A 112 4.76 -7.45 -0.88
C GLN A 112 6.17 -7.62 -1.46
N PRO A 113 7.13 -8.23 -0.74
CA PRO A 113 8.49 -8.42 -1.25
C PRO A 113 8.58 -9.25 -2.54
N THR A 114 7.54 -10.02 -2.86
CA THR A 114 7.44 -10.82 -4.10
C THR A 114 6.72 -10.10 -5.25
N ASP A 115 6.19 -8.89 -5.03
CA ASP A 115 5.60 -8.08 -6.09
C ASP A 115 6.70 -7.25 -6.79
N PRO A 116 7.04 -7.53 -8.07
CA PRO A 116 8.06 -6.79 -8.79
C PRO A 116 7.69 -5.30 -9.00
N ASN A 117 6.40 -4.94 -8.99
CA ASN A 117 5.98 -3.54 -9.06
C ASN A 117 6.47 -2.78 -7.81
N SER A 118 6.02 -3.20 -6.63
CA SER A 118 6.43 -2.59 -5.35
C SER A 118 7.94 -2.65 -5.10
N GLN A 119 8.59 -3.77 -5.42
CA GLN A 119 10.04 -3.91 -5.36
C GLN A 119 10.77 -2.86 -6.20
N SER A 120 10.39 -2.71 -7.48
CA SER A 120 11.08 -1.80 -8.40
C SER A 120 10.95 -0.32 -7.99
N VAL A 121 9.78 0.09 -7.49
CA VAL A 121 9.60 1.45 -6.97
C VAL A 121 10.46 1.69 -5.74
N LEU A 122 10.47 0.77 -4.76
CA LEU A 122 11.28 0.89 -3.55
C LEU A 122 12.78 0.99 -3.89
N ALA A 123 13.26 0.08 -4.76
CA ALA A 123 14.65 0.05 -5.20
C ALA A 123 15.06 1.37 -5.87
N TYR A 124 14.23 1.90 -6.78
CA TYR A 124 14.50 3.16 -7.49
C TYR A 124 14.47 4.37 -6.55
N ALA A 125 13.48 4.43 -5.64
CA ALA A 125 13.35 5.51 -4.67
C ALA A 125 14.57 5.62 -3.75
N VAL A 126 15.04 4.48 -3.21
CA VAL A 126 16.16 4.44 -2.26
C VAL A 126 17.51 4.57 -2.98
N SER A 127 17.70 3.86 -4.09
CA SER A 127 19.03 3.71 -4.71
C SER A 127 19.38 4.82 -5.69
N GLU A 128 18.39 5.27 -6.49
CA GLU A 128 18.58 6.25 -7.57
C GLU A 128 18.14 7.65 -7.14
N LEU A 129 16.95 7.79 -6.54
CA LEU A 129 16.40 9.10 -6.14
C LEU A 129 16.86 9.57 -4.76
N GLY A 130 17.39 8.68 -3.92
CA GLY A 130 17.87 9.00 -2.58
C GLY A 130 16.79 9.56 -1.64
N VAL A 131 15.55 9.06 -1.72
CA VAL A 131 14.44 9.50 -0.85
C VAL A 131 14.83 9.39 0.62
N LYS A 132 14.46 10.38 1.44
CA LYS A 132 14.79 10.42 2.88
C LYS A 132 13.71 9.77 3.74
N HIS A 133 12.49 9.71 3.21
CA HIS A 133 11.31 9.25 3.92
C HIS A 133 10.46 8.36 3.02
N ILE A 134 10.09 7.16 3.48
CA ILE A 134 9.12 6.28 2.83
C ILE A 134 7.86 6.30 3.69
N ILE A 135 6.73 6.71 3.14
CA ILE A 135 5.45 6.80 3.85
C ILE A 135 4.53 5.70 3.35
N VAL A 136 4.18 4.76 4.22
CA VAL A 136 3.06 3.83 4.00
C VAL A 136 1.81 4.48 4.57
N MET A 137 0.88 4.88 3.70
CA MET A 137 -0.37 5.54 4.11
C MET A 137 -1.57 4.64 3.86
N GLY A 138 -2.18 4.19 4.96
CA GLY A 138 -3.51 3.64 4.96
C GLY A 138 -4.57 4.72 5.02
N HIS A 139 -5.84 4.34 4.83
CA HIS A 139 -6.95 5.24 5.07
C HIS A 139 -8.18 4.50 5.60
N TYR A 140 -8.93 5.15 6.48
CA TYR A 140 -10.21 4.62 6.94
C TYR A 140 -11.22 4.66 5.77
N GLY A 141 -12.17 3.71 5.76
CA GLY A 141 -13.10 3.56 4.63
C GLY A 141 -12.47 2.97 3.37
N CYS A 142 -11.37 2.23 3.49
CA CYS A 142 -10.72 1.53 2.38
C CYS A 142 -11.54 0.33 1.90
N GLY A 143 -12.07 0.42 0.67
CA GLY A 143 -12.85 -0.66 0.06
C GLY A 143 -12.08 -1.98 -0.09
N GLY A 144 -10.77 -1.93 -0.33
CA GLY A 144 -9.94 -3.14 -0.38
C GLY A 144 -9.81 -3.87 0.97
N VAL A 145 -9.75 -3.12 2.07
CA VAL A 145 -9.75 -3.69 3.43
C VAL A 145 -11.16 -4.15 3.81
N ALA A 146 -12.21 -3.39 3.48
CA ALA A 146 -13.60 -3.79 3.70
C ALA A 146 -13.95 -5.10 2.99
N ALA A 147 -13.57 -5.23 1.71
CA ALA A 147 -13.73 -6.44 0.91
C ALA A 147 -12.90 -7.65 1.40
N SER A 148 -11.94 -7.45 2.32
CA SER A 148 -11.22 -8.54 3.00
C SER A 148 -11.98 -9.07 4.23
N ILE A 149 -12.87 -8.27 4.81
CA ILE A 149 -13.78 -8.64 5.91
C ILE A 149 -15.06 -9.26 5.35
N ALA A 150 -15.60 -8.68 4.29
CA ALA A 150 -16.83 -9.14 3.65
C ALA A 150 -16.70 -10.55 3.05
N SER A 151 -17.85 -11.23 2.91
CA SER A 151 -17.94 -12.50 2.20
C SER A 151 -17.42 -12.35 0.77
N PRO A 152 -16.59 -13.28 0.25
CA PRO A 152 -16.18 -13.23 -1.14
C PRO A 152 -17.42 -13.41 -2.05
N PRO A 153 -17.36 -12.94 -3.31
CA PRO A 153 -18.46 -13.14 -4.26
C PRO A 153 -18.77 -14.64 -4.44
N GLY A 154 -20.01 -14.94 -4.81
CA GLY A 154 -20.48 -16.31 -5.02
C GLY A 154 -19.71 -17.07 -6.11
N SER A 155 -20.03 -18.36 -6.28
CA SER A 155 -19.28 -19.34 -7.08
C SER A 155 -19.05 -19.04 -8.58
N ASN A 156 -19.56 -17.93 -9.10
CA ASN A 156 -19.30 -17.42 -10.44
C ASN A 156 -18.46 -16.13 -10.38
N VAL A 157 -17.25 -16.21 -9.81
CA VAL A 157 -16.28 -15.10 -9.87
C VAL A 157 -15.74 -14.96 -11.28
N ASP A 158 -15.91 -13.77 -11.86
CA ASP A 158 -15.23 -13.40 -13.11
C ASP A 158 -13.74 -13.10 -12.88
N ALA A 159 -13.01 -12.79 -13.95
CA ALA A 159 -11.58 -12.47 -13.90
C ALA A 159 -11.28 -11.23 -13.05
N ALA A 160 -12.17 -10.23 -13.02
CA ALA A 160 -11.98 -8.99 -12.27
C ALA A 160 -12.10 -9.24 -10.76
N ASN A 161 -13.15 -9.95 -10.33
CA ASN A 161 -13.32 -10.38 -8.96
C ASN A 161 -12.17 -11.29 -8.51
N SER A 162 -11.76 -12.23 -9.35
CA SER A 162 -10.64 -13.14 -9.06
C SER A 162 -9.34 -12.38 -8.79
N ALA A 163 -9.02 -11.37 -9.61
CA ALA A 163 -7.83 -10.54 -9.45
C ALA A 163 -7.86 -9.73 -8.13
N VAL A 164 -8.99 -9.10 -7.80
CA VAL A 164 -9.13 -8.34 -6.54
C VAL A 164 -9.08 -9.26 -5.32
N GLN A 165 -9.76 -10.41 -5.34
CA GLN A 165 -9.75 -11.37 -4.23
C GLN A 165 -8.36 -11.95 -3.97
N ALA A 166 -7.61 -12.29 -5.04
CA ALA A 166 -6.21 -12.71 -4.92
C ALA A 166 -5.33 -11.61 -4.32
N TRP A 167 -5.52 -10.36 -4.75
CA TRP A 167 -4.76 -9.21 -4.25
C TRP A 167 -5.00 -8.90 -2.77
N ILE A 168 -6.24 -9.00 -2.27
CA ILE A 168 -6.58 -8.70 -0.86
C ILE A 168 -6.43 -9.89 0.09
N ASN A 169 -6.09 -11.08 -0.43
CA ASN A 169 -5.88 -12.28 0.40
C ASN A 169 -4.87 -12.08 1.57
N PRO A 170 -3.74 -11.34 1.43
CA PRO A 170 -2.85 -11.07 2.57
C PRO A 170 -3.52 -10.29 3.71
N ILE A 171 -4.55 -9.49 3.41
CA ILE A 171 -5.34 -8.74 4.39
C ILE A 171 -6.39 -9.68 5.03
N ARG A 172 -6.96 -10.63 4.25
CA ARG A 172 -7.80 -11.71 4.79
C ARG A 172 -7.01 -12.57 5.79
N GLU A 173 -5.75 -12.89 5.48
CA GLU A 173 -4.84 -13.60 6.39
C GLU A 173 -4.53 -12.78 7.64
N LEU A 174 -4.22 -11.49 7.49
CA LEU A 174 -3.98 -10.57 8.61
C LEU A 174 -5.19 -10.47 9.56
N LEU A 175 -6.41 -10.39 9.01
CA LEU A 175 -7.65 -10.45 9.78
C LEU A 175 -7.69 -11.72 10.64
N GLN A 176 -7.40 -12.90 10.07
CA GLN A 176 -7.42 -14.17 10.79
C GLN A 176 -6.27 -14.37 11.79
N GLN A 177 -5.13 -13.71 11.59
CA GLN A 177 -3.94 -13.90 12.42
C GLN A 177 -3.78 -12.84 13.52
N SER A 178 -4.34 -11.65 13.36
CA SER A 178 -4.13 -10.54 14.30
C SER A 178 -4.71 -10.81 15.68
N SER A 179 -3.90 -10.61 16.72
CA SER A 179 -4.29 -10.69 18.13
C SER A 179 -4.88 -9.38 18.68
N ARG A 180 -5.02 -8.34 17.85
CA ARG A 180 -5.52 -7.03 18.28
C ARG A 180 -6.99 -7.13 18.75
N PRO A 181 -7.35 -6.68 19.96
CA PRO A 181 -8.67 -6.90 20.56
C PRO A 181 -9.86 -6.48 19.68
N GLU A 182 -9.76 -5.34 18.99
CA GLU A 182 -10.82 -4.84 18.12
C GLU A 182 -11.04 -5.74 16.89
N ILE A 183 -9.97 -6.33 16.34
CA ILE A 183 -10.02 -7.26 15.21
C ILE A 183 -10.50 -8.64 15.66
N VAL A 184 -10.16 -9.06 16.88
CA VAL A 184 -10.72 -10.27 17.51
C VAL A 184 -12.23 -10.10 17.72
N ALA A 185 -12.66 -8.96 18.26
CA ALA A 185 -14.07 -8.66 18.49
C ALA A 185 -14.89 -8.64 17.19
N LEU A 186 -14.36 -8.01 16.13
CA LEU A 186 -14.98 -8.04 14.79
C LEU A 186 -15.07 -9.47 14.24
N ARG A 187 -14.03 -10.29 14.36
CA ARG A 187 -14.08 -11.68 13.89
C ARG A 187 -15.11 -12.53 14.62
N GLU A 188 -15.21 -12.38 15.94
CA GLU A 188 -16.22 -13.09 16.72
C GLU A 188 -17.64 -12.58 16.42
N SER A 189 -17.83 -11.30 16.08
CA SER A 189 -19.14 -10.76 15.73
C SER A 189 -19.68 -11.24 14.37
N ILE A 190 -18.79 -11.56 13.41
CA ILE A 190 -19.16 -12.12 12.09
C ILE A 190 -19.14 -13.66 12.04
N LYS A 191 -18.78 -14.31 13.15
CA LYS A 191 -18.55 -15.76 13.23
C LYS A 191 -19.85 -16.55 13.07
N GLY A 192 -19.86 -17.48 12.12
CA GLY A 192 -21.04 -18.28 11.80
C GLY A 192 -22.08 -17.57 10.91
N SER A 193 -21.85 -16.31 10.52
CA SER A 193 -22.68 -15.64 9.51
C SER A 193 -22.53 -16.31 8.15
N THR A 194 -23.64 -16.56 7.46
CA THR A 194 -23.65 -17.09 6.09
C THR A 194 -23.24 -16.06 5.05
N THR A 195 -23.45 -14.77 5.35
CA THR A 195 -23.04 -13.62 4.54
C THR A 195 -22.55 -12.53 5.47
N VAL A 196 -21.41 -11.93 5.15
CA VAL A 196 -20.80 -10.80 5.87
C VAL A 196 -20.77 -9.62 4.92
N GLU A 197 -21.49 -8.55 5.28
CA GLU A 197 -21.50 -7.28 4.56
C GLU A 197 -20.22 -6.46 4.85
N GLU A 198 -19.99 -5.41 4.06
CA GLU A 198 -18.91 -4.46 4.36
C GLU A 198 -19.18 -3.71 5.69
N PRO A 199 -18.16 -3.54 6.56
CA PRO A 199 -18.31 -2.84 7.84
C PRO A 199 -18.53 -1.34 7.66
N ASP A 200 -19.20 -0.69 8.62
CA ASP A 200 -19.23 0.78 8.66
C ASP A 200 -17.83 1.36 8.92
N ILE A 201 -17.55 2.52 8.35
CA ILE A 201 -16.25 3.22 8.46
C ILE A 201 -15.82 3.50 9.91
N LYS A 202 -16.76 3.54 10.86
CA LYS A 202 -16.51 3.74 12.29
C LYS A 202 -16.36 2.45 13.09
N ASP A 203 -16.51 1.29 12.45
CA ASP A 203 -16.30 0.00 13.13
C ASP A 203 -14.86 -0.09 13.69
N PRO A 204 -14.69 -0.33 15.00
CA PRO A 204 -13.36 -0.35 15.61
C PRO A 204 -12.44 -1.44 15.05
N GLY A 205 -12.99 -2.61 14.69
CA GLY A 205 -12.21 -3.71 14.13
C GLY A 205 -11.77 -3.46 12.70
N PHE A 206 -12.62 -2.82 11.89
CA PHE A 206 -12.28 -2.40 10.53
C PHE A 206 -11.19 -1.32 10.55
N ARG A 207 -11.36 -0.28 11.37
CA ARG A 207 -10.34 0.76 11.57
C ARG A 207 -9.04 0.16 12.09
N ALA A 208 -9.11 -0.79 13.02
CA ALA A 208 -7.96 -1.52 13.51
C ALA A 208 -7.26 -2.35 12.41
N LEU A 209 -7.99 -3.01 11.52
CA LEU A 209 -7.41 -3.78 10.41
C LEU A 209 -6.71 -2.89 9.37
N VAL A 210 -7.26 -1.71 9.08
CA VAL A 210 -6.58 -0.68 8.26
C VAL A 210 -5.23 -0.31 8.89
N GLU A 211 -5.20 -0.05 10.20
CA GLU A 211 -3.97 0.31 10.92
C GLU A 211 -2.96 -0.86 10.93
N GLU A 212 -3.38 -2.09 11.20
CA GLU A 212 -2.48 -3.25 11.18
C GLU A 212 -1.91 -3.52 9.78
N ASN A 213 -2.69 -3.32 8.71
CA ASN A 213 -2.22 -3.45 7.32
C ASN A 213 -1.07 -2.48 7.02
N VAL A 214 -1.15 -1.23 7.49
CA VAL A 214 -0.05 -0.25 7.38
C VAL A 214 1.18 -0.70 8.16
N LYS A 215 1.00 -1.18 9.41
CA LYS A 215 2.12 -1.66 10.25
C LYS A 215 2.84 -2.85 9.61
N VAL A 216 2.09 -3.78 9.02
CA VAL A 216 2.65 -4.89 8.24
C VAL A 216 3.40 -4.39 7.00
N GLY A 217 2.87 -3.40 6.28
CA GLY A 217 3.55 -2.76 5.15
C GLY A 217 4.90 -2.14 5.55
N VAL A 218 4.92 -1.33 6.61
CA VAL A 218 6.15 -0.74 7.17
C VAL A 218 7.14 -1.82 7.59
N GLY A 219 6.67 -2.86 8.31
CA GLY A 219 7.51 -3.96 8.75
C GLY A 219 8.14 -4.75 7.59
N ARG A 220 7.38 -4.99 6.51
CA ARG A 220 7.90 -5.65 5.31
C ARG A 220 8.94 -4.81 4.57
N ILE A 221 8.70 -3.51 4.39
CA ILE A 221 9.68 -2.61 3.75
C ILE A 221 10.96 -2.53 4.59
N ALA A 222 10.85 -2.42 5.91
CA ALA A 222 12.01 -2.36 6.81
C ALA A 222 12.85 -3.66 6.84
N GLN A 223 12.24 -4.80 6.49
CA GLN A 223 12.90 -6.11 6.37
C GLN A 223 13.32 -6.42 4.93
N ASP A 224 13.00 -5.57 3.96
CA ASP A 224 13.33 -5.83 2.56
C ASP A 224 14.85 -5.72 2.32
N SER A 225 15.35 -6.57 1.43
CA SER A 225 16.76 -6.57 1.05
C SER A 225 17.26 -5.22 0.53
N VAL A 226 16.41 -4.41 -0.12
CA VAL A 226 16.76 -3.03 -0.53
C VAL A 226 17.15 -2.19 0.68
N ILE A 227 16.32 -2.16 1.72
CA ILE A 227 16.53 -1.35 2.93
C ILE A 227 17.65 -1.92 3.80
N VAL A 228 17.66 -3.24 4.01
CA VAL A 228 18.68 -3.92 4.82
C VAL A 228 20.08 -3.71 4.23
N ASN A 229 20.23 -3.86 2.91
CA ASN A 229 21.51 -3.62 2.24
C ASN A 229 21.88 -2.14 2.25
N HIS A 230 20.91 -1.22 2.06
CA HIS A 230 21.15 0.23 2.13
C HIS A 230 21.68 0.65 3.51
N TYR A 231 21.08 0.18 4.61
CA TYR A 231 21.58 0.46 5.95
C TYR A 231 22.94 -0.20 6.24
N ALA A 232 23.23 -1.39 5.69
CA ALA A 232 24.54 -2.01 5.79
C ALA A 232 25.64 -1.19 5.07
N LEU A 233 25.33 -0.67 3.88
CA LEU A 233 26.22 0.24 3.15
C LEU A 233 26.41 1.57 3.88
N LEU A 234 25.34 2.17 4.41
CA LEU A 234 25.40 3.39 5.22
C LEU A 234 26.32 3.22 6.45
N ALA A 235 26.22 2.07 7.14
CA ALA A 235 27.09 1.74 8.27
C ALA A 235 28.56 1.60 7.82
N ALA A 236 28.84 0.90 6.72
CA ALA A 236 30.19 0.78 6.16
C ALA A 236 30.76 2.16 5.76
N ASN A 237 29.97 3.01 5.10
CA ASN A 237 30.39 4.34 4.68
C ASN A 237 30.70 5.27 5.87
N SER A 238 29.99 5.13 6.99
CA SER A 238 30.32 5.85 8.23
C SER A 238 31.67 5.47 8.84
N THR A 239 32.26 4.34 8.40
CA THR A 239 33.63 3.91 8.73
C THR A 239 34.66 4.22 7.63
N GLY A 240 34.24 4.84 6.51
CA GLY A 240 35.13 5.24 5.42
C GLY A 240 35.60 4.12 4.49
N THR A 241 34.85 3.01 4.38
CA THR A 241 35.34 1.78 3.73
C THR A 241 34.77 1.45 2.34
N VAL A 242 33.73 2.15 1.86
CA VAL A 242 33.11 1.88 0.54
C VAL A 242 32.70 3.19 -0.15
N GLU A 243 33.17 3.38 -1.38
CA GLU A 243 32.59 4.35 -2.34
C GLU A 243 31.60 3.62 -3.25
N ARG A 244 30.47 4.28 -3.61
CA ARG A 244 29.53 3.73 -4.61
C ARG A 244 30.22 3.69 -5.98
N ARG A 245 29.78 2.80 -6.88
CA ARG A 245 30.36 2.75 -8.24
C ARG A 245 30.06 4.05 -8.96
N SER A 246 31.05 4.57 -9.68
CA SER A 246 30.92 5.75 -10.53
C SER A 246 29.78 5.58 -11.53
N GLY A 247 28.68 6.33 -11.34
CA GLY A 247 27.47 6.29 -12.17
C GLY A 247 26.19 5.94 -11.40
N GLU A 248 26.28 5.39 -10.20
CA GLU A 248 25.15 5.28 -9.27
C GLU A 248 24.96 6.60 -8.52
N GLY A 249 23.73 6.87 -8.04
CA GLY A 249 23.38 8.10 -7.31
C GLY A 249 24.24 8.38 -6.06
N GLY A 250 24.11 9.58 -5.50
CA GLY A 250 24.96 10.12 -4.43
C GLY A 250 25.16 9.25 -3.17
N PRO A 251 26.01 9.67 -2.22
CA PRO A 251 26.33 8.88 -1.03
C PRO A 251 25.06 8.43 -0.30
N ALA A 252 25.04 7.17 0.14
CA ALA A 252 23.89 6.59 0.85
C ALA A 252 23.50 7.49 2.03
N GLY A 253 22.26 7.98 2.02
CA GLY A 253 21.71 8.84 3.07
C GLY A 253 20.90 8.07 4.11
N ASP A 254 20.55 8.75 5.20
CA ASP A 254 19.55 8.25 6.15
C ASP A 254 18.17 8.16 5.45
N VAL A 255 17.53 6.99 5.54
CA VAL A 255 16.17 6.75 5.06
C VAL A 255 15.31 6.35 6.25
N PHE A 256 14.12 6.91 6.38
CA PHE A 256 13.16 6.57 7.44
C PHE A 256 11.86 6.06 6.83
N ILE A 257 11.28 5.03 7.41
CA ILE A 257 10.02 4.43 6.97
C ILE A 257 8.95 4.78 8.01
N HIS A 258 7.80 5.30 7.56
CA HIS A 258 6.73 5.81 8.39
C HIS A 258 5.41 5.09 8.07
N GLY A 259 4.59 4.86 9.08
CA GLY A 259 3.26 4.27 8.94
C GLY A 259 2.19 5.24 9.42
N TRP A 260 1.42 5.80 8.50
CA TRP A 260 0.38 6.80 8.80
C TRP A 260 -1.00 6.31 8.33
N VAL A 261 -2.05 6.91 8.87
CA VAL A 261 -3.43 6.69 8.44
C VAL A 261 -4.14 8.02 8.19
N TYR A 262 -4.86 8.12 7.08
CA TYR A 262 -5.71 9.25 6.73
C TYR A 262 -7.19 8.94 6.99
N ASP A 263 -7.91 9.86 7.63
CA ASP A 263 -9.35 9.74 7.83
C ASP A 263 -10.13 10.57 6.79
N ILE A 264 -10.80 9.85 5.89
CA ILE A 264 -11.55 10.46 4.78
C ILE A 264 -12.81 11.22 5.24
N GLU A 265 -13.26 11.07 6.49
CA GLU A 265 -14.43 11.81 7.00
C GLU A 265 -14.08 13.22 7.46
N ASN A 266 -12.85 13.46 7.92
CA ASN A 266 -12.44 14.75 8.52
C ASN A 266 -11.16 15.36 7.93
N GLY A 267 -10.40 14.62 7.11
CA GLY A 267 -9.17 15.09 6.48
C GLY A 267 -7.91 14.99 7.35
N GLU A 268 -7.98 14.37 8.54
CA GLU A 268 -6.83 14.24 9.43
C GLU A 268 -5.89 13.11 8.99
N VAL A 269 -4.57 13.38 9.03
CA VAL A 269 -3.53 12.36 9.03
C VAL A 269 -3.08 12.10 10.47
N ARG A 270 -2.88 10.83 10.82
CA ARG A 270 -2.41 10.39 12.14
C ARG A 270 -1.24 9.42 12.04
N ASP A 271 -0.29 9.54 12.95
CA ASP A 271 0.86 8.63 13.04
C ASP A 271 0.49 7.35 13.80
N LEU A 272 0.92 6.18 13.30
CA LEU A 272 0.74 4.89 13.98
C LEU A 272 1.86 4.59 14.98
N GLY A 273 2.90 5.43 15.07
CA GLY A 273 4.00 5.27 16.01
C GLY A 273 4.87 4.05 15.73
N VAL A 274 4.91 3.61 14.46
CA VAL A 274 5.66 2.42 14.00
C VAL A 274 6.83 2.78 13.07
N SER A 275 7.27 4.03 13.09
CA SER A 275 8.36 4.49 12.23
C SER A 275 9.65 3.71 12.51
N VAL A 276 10.44 3.45 11.47
CA VAL A 276 11.73 2.75 11.51
C VAL A 276 12.79 3.60 10.80
N GLY A 277 14.02 3.62 11.30
CA GLY A 277 15.14 4.32 10.68
C GLY A 277 16.42 3.49 10.67
N PRO A 278 17.55 4.07 10.25
CA PRO A 278 18.83 3.38 10.27
C PRO A 278 19.26 3.04 11.71
N PRO A 279 19.96 1.91 11.94
CA PRO A 279 20.39 1.52 13.28
C PRO A 279 21.19 2.64 14.00
N GLY A 280 20.77 2.97 15.22
CA GLY A 280 21.41 4.01 16.03
C GLY A 280 21.06 5.46 15.65
N LYS A 281 20.27 5.71 14.61
CA LYS A 281 19.74 7.05 14.30
C LYS A 281 18.43 7.31 15.03
N ALA A 282 18.27 8.53 15.54
CA ALA A 282 16.99 8.99 16.08
C ALA A 282 15.97 9.14 14.96
N ILE A 283 14.75 8.65 15.18
CA ILE A 283 13.65 8.80 14.23
C ILE A 283 13.16 10.26 14.28
N PRO A 284 13.04 10.97 13.13
CA PRO A 284 12.45 12.30 13.08
C PRO A 284 11.02 12.31 13.62
N ALA A 285 10.67 13.32 14.41
CA ALA A 285 9.32 13.46 14.95
C ALA A 285 8.30 13.59 13.81
N ALA A 286 7.25 12.77 13.84
CA ALA A 286 6.15 12.88 12.88
C ALA A 286 5.42 14.22 13.09
N PRO A 287 5.04 14.94 12.02
CA PRO A 287 4.30 16.21 12.13
C PRO A 287 2.81 16.01 12.45
N PHE A 288 2.38 14.78 12.72
CA PHE A 288 0.98 14.39 12.92
C PHE A 288 0.76 13.79 14.31
N ALA A 289 -0.43 14.00 14.87
CA ALA A 289 -0.81 13.42 16.14
C ALA A 289 -0.86 11.88 16.04
N ALA A 290 -0.40 11.19 17.08
CA ALA A 290 -0.51 9.74 17.15
C ALA A 290 -1.97 9.27 17.22
N VAL A 291 -2.26 8.09 16.66
CA VAL A 291 -3.51 7.36 16.98
C VAL A 291 -3.53 6.97 18.46
N ALA A 292 -4.72 6.85 19.05
CA ALA A 292 -4.88 6.56 20.49
C ALA A 292 -4.10 5.30 20.93
N SER A 293 -4.17 4.22 20.14
CA SER A 293 -3.47 2.95 20.39
C SER A 293 -1.93 3.04 20.35
N ALA A 294 -1.38 4.10 19.75
CA ALA A 294 0.06 4.41 19.76
C ALA A 294 0.43 5.35 20.93
N ALA A 295 -0.42 6.34 21.22
CA ALA A 295 -0.25 7.24 22.37
C ALA A 295 -0.28 6.47 23.71
N GLU A 296 -1.18 5.50 23.85
CA GLU A 296 -1.26 4.61 25.02
C GLU A 296 0.01 3.77 25.20
N LYS A 297 0.56 3.22 24.10
CA LYS A 297 1.83 2.47 24.13
C LYS A 297 3.02 3.35 24.49
N ALA A 298 3.08 4.58 23.98
CA ALA A 298 4.12 5.53 24.35
C ALA A 298 4.07 5.88 25.84
N SER A 299 2.86 6.10 26.38
CA SER A 299 2.65 6.32 27.82
C SER A 299 3.07 5.10 28.66
N ALA A 300 2.68 3.89 28.25
CA ALA A 300 3.06 2.66 28.94
C ALA A 300 4.58 2.39 28.91
N ALA A 301 5.25 2.67 27.79
CA ALA A 301 6.70 2.56 27.68
C ALA A 301 7.44 3.56 28.57
N HIS A 302 6.87 4.74 28.82
CA HIS A 302 7.42 5.76 29.72
C HIS A 302 7.13 5.48 31.22
N GLN A 303 6.17 4.60 31.52
CA GLN A 303 5.79 4.18 32.87
C GLN A 303 6.40 2.84 33.30
N ALA A 304 7.12 2.15 32.41
CA ALA A 304 7.82 0.91 32.74
C ALA A 304 9.01 1.21 33.69
N PRO A 305 9.05 0.64 34.92
CA PRO A 305 10.16 0.88 35.84
C PRO A 305 11.45 0.26 35.30
N ALA A 306 12.55 1.02 35.36
CA ALA A 306 13.88 0.57 34.93
C ALA A 306 14.47 -0.47 35.89
N GLN A 307 14.07 -1.74 35.76
CA GLN A 307 14.64 -2.86 36.50
C GLN A 307 14.89 -4.08 35.59
N ASN A 308 15.98 -4.81 35.91
CA ASN A 308 16.41 -6.09 35.30
C ASN A 308 17.06 -6.08 33.90
N VAL A 309 17.96 -5.12 33.63
CA VAL A 309 19.01 -5.33 32.61
C VAL A 309 20.22 -6.10 33.21
N GLU A 310 20.62 -5.81 34.45
CA GLU A 310 21.83 -6.40 35.06
C GLU A 310 21.75 -7.91 35.31
N VAL A 311 20.56 -8.43 35.66
CA VAL A 311 20.37 -9.87 35.98
C VAL A 311 20.64 -10.75 34.75
N ARG A 312 20.27 -10.31 33.56
CA ARG A 312 20.43 -11.09 32.31
C ARG A 312 21.89 -11.24 31.87
N CYS A 313 22.74 -10.23 32.09
CA CYS A 313 24.17 -10.34 31.77
C CYS A 313 24.90 -11.34 32.70
N ALA A 314 24.51 -11.43 33.97
CA ALA A 314 25.14 -12.33 34.94
C ALA A 314 24.93 -13.83 34.64
N GLU A 315 23.79 -14.20 34.05
CA GLU A 315 23.48 -15.60 33.69
C GLU A 315 24.21 -16.04 32.41
N MET A 316 24.28 -15.19 31.38
CA MET A 316 24.99 -15.50 30.12
C MET A 316 26.51 -15.66 30.31
N CYS A 317 27.12 -15.03 31.31
CA CYS A 317 28.53 -15.24 31.65
C CYS A 317 28.82 -16.55 32.40
N LYS A 318 27.80 -17.23 32.95
CA LYS A 318 27.98 -18.54 33.64
C LYS A 318 27.95 -19.71 32.66
N SER A 319 27.20 -19.63 31.56
CA SER A 319 27.04 -20.75 30.61
C SER A 319 28.24 -20.99 29.68
N LYS A 320 29.18 -20.04 29.55
CA LYS A 320 30.34 -20.13 28.64
C LYS A 320 31.63 -20.72 29.23
N ARG A 321 31.62 -21.31 30.44
CA ARG A 321 32.83 -21.88 31.08
C ARG A 321 33.07 -23.39 30.86
N ASN A 322 32.21 -24.09 30.10
CA ASN A 322 32.29 -25.55 29.93
C ASN A 322 32.80 -26.02 28.54
N PHE A 323 33.65 -25.23 27.87
CA PHE A 323 34.34 -25.64 26.65
C PHE A 323 35.86 -25.41 26.75
N LEU A 324 36.52 -26.28 27.49
CA LEU A 324 37.91 -26.66 27.29
C LEU A 324 37.97 -28.19 27.29
N PRO A 325 38.59 -28.84 26.30
CA PRO A 325 38.80 -30.29 26.32
C PRO A 325 39.81 -30.65 27.42
N GLN A 326 39.63 -31.82 28.05
CA GLN A 326 40.68 -32.42 28.87
C GLN A 326 41.51 -33.38 28.01
N ASP A 327 42.82 -33.38 28.23
CA ASP A 327 43.80 -34.14 27.46
C ASP A 327 43.68 -35.66 27.67
N HIS A 328 43.79 -36.41 26.57
CA HIS A 328 44.33 -37.78 26.51
C HIS A 328 44.86 -38.07 25.10
#